data_AF-H8FN67-F1
#
_entry.id   AF-H8FN67-F1
#
_cell.length_a   1.000
_cell.length_b   1.000
_cell.length_c   1.000
_cell.angle_alpha   90.00
_cell.angle_beta   90.00
_cell.angle_gamma   90.00
#
_symmetry.space_group_name_H-M   'P 1'
#
loop_
_entity.id
_entity.type
_entity.pdbx_description
1 polymer ?
#
loop_
_entity_poly.entity_id
_entity_poly.type
_entity_poly.pdbx_seq_one_letter_code
_entity_poly.pdbx_strand_id
1 'polypeptide(L)' 'MDDSTAKMVAEAYDETYSESLAQGRSTEVAHREGVTAAAMFLASMTGLEDAAAIAEVEGLGLRQ' A
#
# COMPACT_ATOMS: atom_id res chain seq x y z
N MET A 1 -1.46 0.21 -14.06
CA MET A 1 -0.97 1.45 -13.43
C MET A 1 0.23 2.00 -14.20
N ASP A 2 0.45 3.32 -14.28
CA ASP A 2 1.70 3.88 -14.84
C ASP A 2 2.82 3.96 -13.78
N ASP A 3 4.07 4.14 -14.23
CA ASP A 3 5.26 4.11 -13.36
C ASP A 3 5.24 5.18 -12.27
N SER A 4 4.67 6.36 -12.57
CA SER A 4 4.59 7.46 -11.61
C SER A 4 3.60 7.14 -10.50
N THR A 5 2.45 6.60 -10.87
CA THR A 5 1.43 6.16 -9.91
C THR A 5 1.94 4.99 -9.06
N ALA A 6 2.65 4.04 -9.66
CA ALA A 6 3.23 2.90 -8.95
C ALA A 6 4.24 3.35 -7.89
N LYS A 7 5.07 4.34 -8.21
CA LYS A 7 6.02 4.91 -7.26
C LYS A 7 5.32 5.59 -6.08
N MET A 8 4.30 6.42 -6.33
CA MET A 8 3.57 7.11 -5.25
C MET A 8 2.84 6.11 -4.34
N VAL A 9 2.26 5.05 -4.92
CA VAL A 9 1.61 3.97 -4.17
C VAL A 9 2.62 3.19 -3.31
N ALA A 10 3.81 2.89 -3.84
CA ALA A 10 4.88 2.25 -3.08
C ALA A 10 5.42 3.13 -1.94
N GLU A 11 5.51 4.45 -2.14
CA GLU A 11 5.88 5.41 -1.09
C GLU A 11 4.85 5.42 0.04
N ALA A 12 3.55 5.47 -0.27
CA ALA A 12 2.48 5.41 0.73
C ALA A 12 2.49 4.09 1.53
N TYR A 13 2.78 2.97 0.85
CA TYR A 13 2.99 1.68 1.50
C TYR A 13 4.17 1.74 2.47
N ASP A 14 5.32 2.27 2.02
CA ASP A 14 6.57 2.29 2.78
C ASP A 14 6.51 3.18 4.01
N GLU A 15 5.85 4.34 3.91
CA GLU A 15 5.61 5.24 5.05
C GLU A 15 4.78 4.52 6.12
N THR A 16 3.63 3.98 5.74
CA THR A 16 2.72 3.30 6.69
C THR A 16 3.35 2.05 7.29
N TYR A 17 4.05 1.25 6.49
CA TYR A 17 4.76 0.06 6.96
C TYR A 17 5.84 0.43 7.99
N SER A 18 6.64 1.46 7.70
CA SER A 18 7.72 1.90 8.57
C SER A 18 7.19 2.48 9.88
N GLU A 19 6.09 3.25 9.83
CA GLU A 19 5.41 3.76 11.02
C GLU A 19 4.83 2.62 11.88
N SER A 20 4.22 1.62 11.25
CA SER A 20 3.67 0.44 11.93
C SER A 20 4.75 -0.33 12.68
N LEU A 21 5.91 -0.55 12.03
CA LEU A 21 7.07 -1.16 12.67
C LEU A 21 7.65 -0.29 13.80
N ALA A 22 7.73 1.03 13.61
CA ALA A 22 8.19 1.96 14.64
C ALA A 22 7.29 1.95 15.89
N GLN A 23 6.02 1.59 15.73
CA GLN A 23 5.06 1.36 16.82
C GLN A 23 5.19 -0.03 17.48
N GLY A 24 6.14 -0.86 17.04
CA GLY A 24 6.40 -2.19 17.59
C GLY A 24 5.44 -3.28 17.11
N ARG A 25 4.70 -3.04 16.02
CA ARG A 25 3.82 -4.04 15.41
C ARG A 25 4.65 -5.10 14.67
N SER A 26 4.06 -6.29 14.48
CA SER A 26 4.70 -7.35 13.70
C SER A 26 4.79 -6.96 12.22
N THR A 27 5.71 -7.60 11.48
CA THR A 27 5.86 -7.40 10.04
C THR A 27 4.57 -7.74 9.27
N GLU A 28 3.83 -8.75 9.71
CA GLU A 28 2.53 -9.12 9.12
C GLU A 28 1.49 -7.99 9.27
N VAL A 29 1.41 -7.39 10.47
CA VAL A 29 0.49 -6.27 10.72
C VAL A 29 0.93 -5.04 9.92
N ALA A 30 2.23 -4.73 9.92
CA ALA A 30 2.78 -3.62 9.15
C ALA A 30 2.55 -3.77 7.65
N HIS A 31 2.70 -4.98 7.11
CA HIS A 31 2.40 -5.27 5.72
C HIS A 31 0.92 -5.02 5.39
N ARG A 32 0.00 -5.55 6.22
CA ARG A 32 -1.44 -5.37 6.02
C ARG A 32 -1.86 -3.90 6.07
N GLU A 33 -1.30 -3.14 7.00
CA GLU A 33 -1.55 -1.70 7.12
C GLU A 33 -0.98 -0.93 5.92
N GLY A 34 0.23 -1.27 5.49
CA GLY A 34 0.84 -0.70 4.28
C GLY A 34 0.00 -0.93 3.03
N VAL A 35 -0.45 -2.18 2.79
CA VAL A 35 -1.31 -2.52 1.64
C VAL A 35 -2.62 -1.73 1.71
N THR A 36 -3.23 -1.64 2.90
CA THR A 36 -4.48 -0.90 3.11
C THR A 36 -4.30 0.59 2.78
N ALA A 37 -3.26 1.24 3.31
CA ALA A 37 -3.01 2.65 3.08
C ALA A 37 -2.71 2.95 1.60
N ALA A 38 -1.87 2.14 0.97
CA ALA A 38 -1.54 2.25 -0.45
C ALA A 38 -2.77 2.04 -1.35
N ALA A 39 -3.65 1.09 -0.99
CA ALA A 39 -4.88 0.84 -1.73
C ALA A 39 -5.90 1.98 -1.58
N MET A 40 -6.07 2.51 -0.36
CA MET A 40 -6.92 3.70 -0.13
C MET A 40 -6.39 4.91 -0.91
N PHE A 41 -5.08 5.11 -0.94
CA PHE A 41 -4.45 6.18 -1.72
C PHE A 41 -4.70 5.99 -3.23
N LEU A 42 -4.50 4.78 -3.75
CA LEU A 42 -4.78 4.46 -5.15
C LEU A 42 -6.25 4.66 -5.52
N ALA A 43 -7.18 4.17 -4.69
CA ALA A 43 -8.61 4.34 -4.87
C ALA A 43 -8.98 5.82 -4.96
N SER A 44 -8.38 6.67 -4.10
CA SER A 44 -8.63 8.12 -4.11
C SER A 44 -8.17 8.82 -5.41
N MET A 45 -7.10 8.33 -6.05
CA MET A 45 -6.57 8.89 -7.29
C MET A 45 -7.33 8.42 -8.54
N THR A 46 -7.86 7.20 -8.51
CA THR A 46 -8.34 6.50 -9.72
C THR A 46 -9.84 6.26 -9.72
N GLY A 47 -10.51 6.38 -8.58
CA GLY A 47 -11.91 6.02 -8.40
C GLY A 47 -12.16 4.51 -8.38
N LEU A 48 -11.12 3.69 -8.25
CA LEU A 48 -11.26 2.24 -8.09
C LEU A 48 -11.97 1.89 -6.79
N GLU A 49 -12.75 0.80 -6.80
CA GLU A 49 -13.29 0.20 -5.59
C GLU A 49 -12.16 -0.46 -4.78
N ASP A 50 -12.32 -0.50 -3.45
CA ASP A 50 -11.30 -0.98 -2.50
C ASP A 50 -10.70 -2.33 -2.88
N ALA A 51 -11.54 -3.30 -3.27
CA ALA A 51 -11.06 -4.64 -3.63
C ALA A 51 -10.17 -4.63 -4.89
N ALA A 52 -10.48 -3.79 -5.87
CA ALA A 52 -9.68 -3.64 -7.08
C ALA A 52 -8.37 -2.89 -6.77
N ALA A 53 -8.41 -1.87 -5.92
CA ALA A 53 -7.22 -1.13 -5.51
C ALA A 53 -6.26 -2.01 -4.69
N ILE A 54 -6.77 -2.85 -3.78
CA ILE A 54 -5.96 -3.82 -3.04
C ILE A 54 -5.26 -4.79 -3.99
N ALA A 55 -5.98 -5.35 -4.96
CA ALA A 55 -5.40 -6.30 -5.92
C ALA A 55 -4.27 -5.66 -6.76
N GLU A 56 -4.44 -4.40 -7.18
CA GLU A 56 -3.39 -3.66 -7.89
C GLU A 56 -2.14 -3.44 -7.01
N VAL A 57 -2.33 -3.09 -5.73
CA VAL A 57 -1.21 -2.89 -4.78
C VAL A 57 -0.49 -4.20 -4.48
N GLU A 58 -1.22 -5.28 -4.20
CA GLU A 58 -0.62 -6.61 -3.97
C GLU A 58 0.16 -7.10 -5.21
N GLY A 59 -0.34 -6.78 -6.41
CA GLY A 59 0.32 -7.06 -7.68
C GLY A 59 1.69 -6.40 -7.87
N LEU A 60 2.01 -5.36 -7.08
CA LEU A 60 3.34 -4.74 -7.07
C LEU A 60 4.41 -5.59 -6.37
N GLY A 61 4.01 -6.62 -5.61
CA GLY A 61 4.96 -7.52 -4.94
C GLY A 61 5.80 -6.85 -3.85
N LEU A 62 5.24 -5.85 -3.17
CA LEU A 62 5.95 -5.09 -2.14
C LEU A 62 6.22 -5.95 -0.90
N ARG A 63 7.50 -6.30 -0.70
CA ARG A 63 8.02 -7.04 0.47
C ARG A 63 7.34 -8.41 0.73
N GLN A 64 7.29 -9.26 -0.30
CA GLN A 64 6.92 -10.68 -0.19
C GLN A 64 7.97 -11.51 0.55
#